data_AF-A0A7V1ZHE7-F1
#
_entry.id   AF-A0A7V1ZHE7-F1
#
_cell.length_a   1.000
_cell.length_b   1.000
_cell.length_c   1.000
_cell.angle_alpha   90.00
_cell.angle_beta   90.00
_cell.angle_gamma   90.00
#
_symmetry.space_group_name_H-M   'P 1'
#
loop_
_entity.id
_entity.type
_entity.pdbx_description
1 polymer ?
#
loop_
_entity_poly.entity_id
_entity_poly.type
_entity_poly.pdbx_seq_one_letter_code
_entity_poly.pdbx_strand_id
1 'polypeptide(L)'
;RLAGATGCCREALRSLVEEGGWAGGEALLALARQGVREAVEQELASPDPFFRRWAVLALPHHPKNQELVVKALADPEVAVRLATAEVAGKLGAAALSAELTKLLSDPDSAVRLQAAESLFALGRPPDPTILVKLLEQELSGAASETSVDLVRLLGKPQNLTPEAASALEKARYSRFPAVALAAWEELFRHGRVRAFPAGAAGKPLSAYRDIATFAAKPRYWEVVTVRGTFTVALDTEEAPITTYNLCQLAEKKFFDNLTFHRVVSNFVVQGGDPRGDGWGGPGFFLPDELSRKPFAAGSVGMALAGPDTGGSQFFVILTDQPHLTGRYPRVGAVASGFEVVRRLQMGDRILRIRCGEGTPPVPVPVWYGPLAVEKLEREIPEFRQNRERYQPDSQWLSWLRKATSKYNVVVAMGTWCSDSREQVPKLLKIHEVLGQQSPFSQITLLGVDRGKKVVPQALFPFGPVERVPTMVVTFGGAEVGRVVETPLSPTLEEDLVRILAPLEGWELPEEGHH
;
A
#
# COMPACT_ATOMS: atom_id res chain seq x y z
N ARG A 1 38.21 18.09 13.34
CA ARG A 1 39.63 17.72 13.53
C ARG A 1 40.43 18.85 14.22
N LEU A 2 39.83 19.59 15.17
CA LEU A 2 40.54 20.48 16.08
C LEU A 2 40.97 19.74 17.36
N ALA A 3 40.23 18.70 17.77
CA ALA A 3 40.60 17.85 18.91
C ALA A 3 41.98 17.15 18.79
N GLY A 4 42.57 17.07 17.58
CA GLY A 4 43.93 16.55 17.34
C GLY A 4 45.04 17.60 17.44
N ALA A 5 44.71 18.87 17.67
CA ALA A 5 45.66 19.97 17.73
C ALA A 5 46.21 20.16 19.14
N THR A 6 46.93 19.15 19.64
CA THR A 6 47.61 19.19 20.95
C THR A 6 48.71 20.26 21.04
N GLY A 7 49.05 20.93 19.93
CA GLY A 7 50.03 22.01 19.84
C GLY A 7 49.52 23.37 19.33
N CYS A 8 48.21 23.61 19.27
CA CYS A 8 47.67 24.92 18.82
C CYS A 8 47.60 25.96 19.96
N CYS A 9 47.58 27.26 19.62
CA CYS A 9 47.63 28.39 20.55
C CYS A 9 46.39 28.45 21.45
N ARG A 10 46.59 28.41 22.78
CA ARG A 10 45.53 28.43 23.81
C ARG A 10 44.56 29.61 23.69
N GLU A 11 45.05 30.78 23.28
CA GLU A 11 44.23 31.99 23.13
C GLU A 11 43.21 31.87 21.98
N ALA A 12 43.63 31.32 20.84
CA ALA A 12 42.73 31.09 19.71
C ALA A 12 41.64 30.06 20.06
N LEU A 13 42.00 29.02 20.84
CA LEU A 13 41.04 28.05 21.35
C LEU A 13 40.04 28.69 22.33
N ARG A 14 40.49 29.61 23.20
CA ARG A 14 39.58 30.36 24.10
C ARG A 14 38.62 31.25 23.31
N SER A 15 39.10 31.96 22.30
CA SER A 15 38.25 32.76 21.39
C SER A 15 37.16 31.91 20.76
N LEU A 16 37.50 30.71 20.27
CA LEU A 16 36.52 29.79 19.67
C LEU A 16 35.48 29.29 20.69
N VAL A 17 35.86 29.10 21.96
CA VAL A 17 34.89 28.76 23.02
C VAL A 17 33.91 29.93 23.23
N GLU A 18 34.41 31.16 23.30
CA GLU A 18 33.60 32.37 23.47
C GLU A 18 32.69 32.66 22.26
N GLU A 19 33.16 32.39 21.04
CA GLU A 19 32.38 32.52 19.79
C GLU A 19 31.23 31.51 19.69
N GLY A 20 31.30 30.42 20.45
CA GLY A 20 30.22 29.48 20.61
C GLY A 20 30.15 28.37 19.54
N GLY A 21 29.02 27.66 19.53
CA GLY A 21 28.72 26.62 18.53
C GLY A 21 29.63 25.39 18.56
N TRP A 22 29.54 24.56 17.52
CA TRP A 22 30.27 23.29 17.43
C TRP A 22 31.78 23.43 17.49
N ALA A 23 32.32 24.49 16.87
CA ALA A 23 33.75 24.79 16.91
C ALA A 23 34.23 25.12 18.33
N GLY A 24 33.43 25.85 19.13
CA GLY A 24 33.72 26.10 20.53
C GLY A 24 33.73 24.84 21.39
N GLY A 25 32.81 23.90 21.17
CA GLY A 25 32.82 22.60 21.85
C GLY A 25 34.09 21.77 21.58
N GLU A 26 34.52 21.69 20.31
CA GLU A 26 35.77 21.03 19.93
C GLU A 26 37.00 21.75 20.50
N ALA A 27 36.98 23.08 20.57
CA ALA A 27 38.04 23.88 21.16
C ALA A 27 38.16 23.61 22.67
N LEU A 28 37.04 23.44 23.37
CA LEU A 28 37.01 23.08 24.79
C LEU A 28 37.66 21.71 25.05
N LEU A 29 37.39 20.70 24.22
CA LEU A 29 38.08 19.40 24.31
C LEU A 29 39.59 19.54 24.09
N ALA A 30 40.01 20.36 23.12
CA ALA A 30 41.42 20.59 22.83
C ALA A 30 42.12 21.28 24.02
N LEU A 31 41.48 22.27 24.65
CA LEU A 31 41.97 22.93 25.86
C LEU A 31 42.13 21.96 27.03
N ALA A 32 41.15 21.08 27.25
CA ALA A 32 41.23 20.05 28.29
C ALA A 32 42.39 19.06 28.05
N ARG A 33 42.63 18.66 26.80
CA ARG A 33 43.80 17.83 26.44
C ARG A 33 45.14 18.52 26.65
N GLN A 34 45.16 19.85 26.61
CA GLN A 34 46.33 20.67 26.94
C GLN A 34 46.49 20.96 28.44
N GLY A 35 45.60 20.40 29.29
CA GLY A 35 45.63 20.59 30.73
C GLY A 35 45.06 21.94 31.21
N VAL A 36 44.22 22.60 30.43
CA VAL A 36 43.57 23.87 30.82
C VAL A 36 42.25 23.58 31.55
N ARG A 37 42.32 23.38 32.87
CA ARG A 37 41.18 22.96 33.70
C ARG A 37 40.13 24.04 33.87
N GLU A 38 40.56 25.29 34.00
CA GLU A 38 39.71 26.43 34.32
C GLU A 38 38.64 26.67 33.26
N ALA A 39 38.98 26.41 31.98
CA ALA A 39 38.04 26.52 30.87
C ALA A 39 36.90 25.49 30.98
N VAL A 40 37.21 24.26 31.42
CA VAL A 40 36.20 23.21 31.61
C VAL A 40 35.29 23.53 32.79
N GLU A 41 35.86 24.00 33.90
CA GLU A 41 35.07 24.38 35.09
C GLU A 41 34.14 25.56 34.84
N GLN A 42 34.60 26.56 34.08
CA GLN A 42 33.78 27.69 33.68
C GLN A 42 32.57 27.24 32.84
N GLU A 43 32.80 26.40 31.83
CA GLU A 43 31.73 25.94 30.94
C GLU A 43 30.77 24.93 31.61
N LEU A 44 31.19 24.22 32.67
CA LEU A 44 30.27 23.43 33.50
C LEU A 44 29.22 24.30 34.21
N ALA A 45 29.49 25.59 34.43
CA ALA A 45 28.54 26.55 34.99
C ALA A 45 27.80 27.36 33.91
N SER A 46 28.00 27.04 32.62
CA SER A 46 27.40 27.77 31.51
C SER A 46 25.88 27.70 31.54
N PRO A 47 25.17 28.81 31.24
CA PRO A 47 23.71 28.76 31.09
C PRO A 47 23.28 27.87 29.91
N ASP A 48 24.15 27.69 28.91
CA ASP A 48 23.87 26.86 27.73
C ASP A 48 24.20 25.38 27.99
N PRO A 49 23.19 24.47 27.93
CA PRO A 49 23.43 23.04 28.12
C PRO A 49 24.35 22.41 27.07
N PHE A 50 24.47 23.01 25.89
CA PHE A 50 25.43 22.56 24.89
C PHE A 50 26.85 22.63 25.45
N PHE A 51 27.24 23.77 26.03
CA PHE A 51 28.56 23.96 26.61
C PHE A 51 28.77 23.13 27.87
N ARG A 52 27.76 22.99 28.74
CA ARG A 52 27.84 22.08 29.89
C ARG A 52 28.11 20.63 29.45
N ARG A 53 27.43 20.15 28.40
CA ARG A 53 27.66 18.82 27.84
C ARG A 53 29.09 18.66 27.30
N TRP A 54 29.61 19.64 26.55
CA TRP A 54 30.99 19.59 26.05
C TRP A 54 32.02 19.64 27.17
N ALA A 55 31.76 20.42 28.22
CA ALA A 55 32.59 20.49 29.40
C ALA A 55 32.65 19.12 30.12
N VAL A 56 31.50 18.45 30.27
CA VAL A 56 31.42 17.07 30.78
C VAL A 56 32.27 16.10 29.94
N LEU A 57 32.15 16.14 28.61
CA LEU A 57 32.93 15.29 27.70
C LEU A 57 34.44 15.55 27.79
N ALA A 58 34.85 16.72 28.28
CA ALA A 58 36.24 17.11 28.46
C ALA A 58 36.86 16.55 29.77
N LEU A 59 36.04 16.19 30.76
CA LEU A 59 36.48 15.75 32.10
C LEU A 59 37.40 14.51 32.11
N PRO A 60 37.30 13.51 31.21
CA PRO A 60 38.25 12.40 31.16
C PRO A 60 39.72 12.80 30.97
N HIS A 61 39.98 14.00 30.45
CA HIS A 61 41.33 14.47 30.15
C HIS A 61 42.05 15.13 31.33
N HIS A 62 41.42 15.20 32.51
CA HIS A 62 41.96 15.85 33.70
C HIS A 62 41.91 14.94 34.94
N PRO A 63 42.97 14.91 35.78
CA PRO A 63 42.95 14.15 37.04
C PRO A 63 42.08 14.85 38.11
N LYS A 64 41.35 14.04 38.90
CA LYS A 64 40.51 14.44 40.07
C LYS A 64 39.18 15.17 39.76
N ASN A 65 38.36 14.61 38.86
CA ASN A 65 37.08 15.20 38.45
C ASN A 65 35.81 14.58 39.05
N GLN A 66 35.93 13.72 40.07
CA GLN A 66 34.79 12.97 40.61
C GLN A 66 33.68 13.90 41.12
N GLU A 67 34.03 14.95 41.87
CA GLU A 67 33.06 15.91 42.41
C GLU A 67 32.29 16.65 41.30
N LEU A 68 32.98 17.06 40.23
CA LEU A 68 32.37 17.73 39.08
C LEU A 68 31.42 16.80 38.32
N VAL A 69 31.80 15.53 38.16
CA VAL A 69 30.94 14.51 37.55
C VAL A 69 29.70 14.27 38.42
N VAL A 70 29.86 14.11 39.74
CA VAL A 70 28.71 13.93 40.65
C VAL A 70 27.74 15.10 40.55
N LYS A 71 28.24 16.34 40.51
CA LYS A 71 27.40 17.53 40.34
C LYS A 71 26.65 17.52 39.00
N ALA A 72 27.32 17.17 37.90
CA ALA A 72 26.73 17.16 36.56
C ALA A 72 25.73 16.01 36.33
N LEU A 73 25.76 14.93 37.13
CA LEU A 73 24.75 13.86 37.07
C LEU A 73 23.36 14.37 37.50
N ALA A 74 23.29 15.47 38.24
CA ALA A 74 22.04 16.11 38.67
C ALA A 74 21.63 17.31 37.79
N ASP A 75 22.24 17.50 36.61
CA ASP A 75 21.92 18.61 35.71
C ASP A 75 20.43 18.57 35.29
N PRO A 76 19.73 19.71 35.21
CA PRO A 76 18.34 19.74 34.75
C PRO A 76 18.17 19.19 33.32
N GLU A 77 19.21 19.30 32.47
CA GLU A 77 19.12 18.96 31.06
C GLU A 77 19.53 17.50 30.78
N VAL A 78 18.63 16.78 30.09
CA VAL A 78 18.78 15.34 29.79
C VAL A 78 20.09 15.04 29.06
N ALA A 79 20.43 15.86 28.06
CA ALA A 79 21.63 15.67 27.25
C ALA A 79 22.94 15.80 28.07
N VAL A 80 22.92 16.60 29.14
CA VAL A 80 24.06 16.77 30.06
C VAL A 80 24.14 15.57 31.00
N ARG A 81 23.01 15.15 31.60
CA ARG A 81 22.99 13.95 32.47
C ARG A 81 23.43 12.69 31.73
N LEU A 82 22.95 12.50 30.50
CA LEU A 82 23.31 11.38 29.64
C LEU A 82 24.82 11.34 29.38
N ALA A 83 25.41 12.44 28.90
CA ALA A 83 26.84 12.54 28.66
C ALA A 83 27.64 12.35 29.96
N THR A 84 27.12 12.83 31.09
CA THR A 84 27.78 12.68 32.40
C THR A 84 27.78 11.23 32.87
N ALA A 85 26.67 10.51 32.68
CA ALA A 85 26.59 9.08 32.99
C ALA A 85 27.57 8.26 32.14
N GLU A 86 27.71 8.57 30.85
CA GLU A 86 28.69 7.94 29.95
C GLU A 86 30.14 8.21 30.43
N VAL A 87 30.46 9.47 30.73
CA VAL A 87 31.78 9.89 31.22
C VAL A 87 32.11 9.22 32.55
N ALA A 88 31.14 9.13 33.47
CA ALA A 88 31.31 8.45 34.76
C ALA A 88 31.72 6.98 34.60
N GLY A 89 31.13 6.27 33.63
CA GLY A 89 31.52 4.90 33.29
C GLY A 89 32.95 4.80 32.75
N LYS A 90 33.33 5.70 31.82
CA LYS A 90 34.67 5.73 31.22
C LYS A 90 35.78 6.06 32.20
N LEU A 91 35.51 6.87 33.22
CA LEU A 91 36.48 7.25 34.24
C LEU A 91 36.91 6.08 35.13
N GLY A 92 36.17 4.96 35.14
CA GLY A 92 36.56 3.77 35.90
C GLY A 92 36.49 3.95 37.43
N ALA A 93 35.92 5.06 37.92
CA ALA A 93 35.93 5.40 39.33
C ALA A 93 34.81 4.68 40.09
N ALA A 94 35.17 3.67 40.88
CA ALA A 94 34.22 2.89 41.69
C ALA A 94 33.34 3.76 42.61
N ALA A 95 33.83 4.92 43.06
CA ALA A 95 33.09 5.89 43.87
C ALA A 95 31.84 6.45 43.14
N LEU A 96 31.82 6.48 41.81
CA LEU A 96 30.71 6.99 41.01
C LEU A 96 29.57 5.98 40.85
N SER A 97 29.77 4.71 41.22
CA SER A 97 28.74 3.67 41.08
C SER A 97 27.49 3.96 41.89
N ALA A 98 27.62 4.55 43.10
CA ALA A 98 26.46 4.91 43.91
C ALA A 98 25.58 5.99 43.24
N GLU A 99 26.19 6.96 42.57
CA GLU A 99 25.47 8.02 41.87
C GLU A 99 24.84 7.52 40.57
N LEU A 100 25.55 6.67 39.81
CA LEU A 100 24.99 6.01 38.63
C LEU A 100 23.78 5.13 38.99
N THR A 101 23.81 4.43 40.13
CA THR A 101 22.66 3.63 40.60
C THR A 101 21.42 4.50 40.83
N LYS A 102 21.57 5.75 41.31
CA LYS A 102 20.44 6.67 41.47
C LYS A 102 19.80 7.04 40.13
N LEU A 103 20.61 7.17 39.07
CA LEU A 103 20.13 7.48 37.72
C LEU A 103 19.34 6.35 37.06
N LEU A 104 19.32 5.13 37.63
CA LEU A 104 18.40 4.09 37.18
C LEU A 104 16.92 4.47 37.41
N SER A 105 16.65 5.51 38.21
CA SER A 105 15.30 6.08 38.41
C SER A 105 15.12 7.45 37.75
N ASP A 106 16.03 7.87 36.86
CA ASP A 106 15.88 9.12 36.11
C ASP A 106 14.55 9.13 35.33
N PRO A 107 13.86 10.27 35.18
CA PRO A 107 12.64 10.35 34.37
C PRO A 107 12.87 9.98 32.89
N ASP A 108 14.06 10.23 32.35
CA ASP A 108 14.39 9.97 30.95
C ASP A 108 14.93 8.55 30.73
N SER A 109 14.42 7.84 29.72
CA SER A 109 14.79 6.44 29.46
C SER A 109 16.23 6.26 28.97
N ALA A 110 16.74 7.19 28.16
CA ALA A 110 18.11 7.12 27.66
C ALA A 110 19.13 7.30 28.80
N VAL A 111 18.83 8.19 29.75
CA VAL A 111 19.65 8.37 30.95
C VAL A 111 19.67 7.11 31.81
N ARG A 112 18.50 6.46 32.03
CA ARG A 112 18.42 5.19 32.76
C ARG A 112 19.27 4.09 32.11
N LEU A 113 19.19 3.95 30.78
CA LEU A 113 19.99 2.99 30.04
C LEU A 113 21.48 3.27 30.18
N GLN A 114 21.90 4.51 29.92
CA GLN A 114 23.31 4.88 29.96
C GLN A 114 23.90 4.65 31.35
N ALA A 115 23.13 4.92 32.41
CA ALA A 115 23.52 4.61 33.77
C ALA A 115 23.74 3.10 33.99
N ALA A 116 22.83 2.26 33.48
CA ALA A 116 22.98 0.81 33.53
C ALA A 116 24.24 0.35 32.79
N GLU A 117 24.47 0.83 31.56
CA GLU A 117 25.67 0.50 30.77
C GLU A 117 26.98 0.93 31.45
N SER A 118 27.00 2.13 32.03
CA SER A 118 28.16 2.63 32.76
C SER A 118 28.43 1.81 34.02
N LEU A 119 27.40 1.37 34.73
CA LEU A 119 27.53 0.45 35.86
C LEU A 119 28.14 -0.90 35.44
N PHE A 120 27.74 -1.41 34.27
CA PHE A 120 28.39 -2.59 33.67
C PHE A 120 29.87 -2.34 33.35
N ALA A 121 30.21 -1.20 32.75
CA ALA A 121 31.59 -0.84 32.42
C ALA A 121 32.49 -0.74 33.67
N LEU A 122 31.90 -0.35 34.81
CA LEU A 122 32.58 -0.29 36.11
C LEU A 122 32.68 -1.65 36.82
N GLY A 123 32.15 -2.74 36.23
CA GLY A 123 32.12 -4.06 36.86
C GLY A 123 31.15 -4.16 38.05
N ARG A 124 30.18 -3.24 38.14
CA ARG A 124 29.15 -3.19 39.19
C ARG A 124 27.76 -3.17 38.56
N PRO A 125 27.38 -4.23 37.82
CA PRO A 125 26.13 -4.23 37.07
C PRO A 125 24.91 -4.01 37.99
N PRO A 126 23.83 -3.39 37.49
CA PRO A 126 22.58 -3.30 38.23
C PRO A 126 22.02 -4.68 38.55
N ASP A 127 21.25 -4.77 39.64
CA ASP A 127 20.46 -5.96 39.97
C ASP A 127 19.55 -6.32 38.78
N PRO A 128 19.56 -7.58 38.30
CA PRO A 128 18.71 -8.01 37.20
C PRO A 128 17.23 -7.69 37.38
N THR A 129 16.72 -7.68 38.61
CA THR A 129 15.34 -7.31 38.94
C THR A 129 15.03 -5.85 38.60
N ILE A 130 16.01 -4.95 38.76
CA ILE A 130 15.88 -3.54 38.38
C ILE A 130 15.80 -3.45 36.85
N LEU A 131 16.67 -4.17 36.13
CA LEU A 131 16.67 -4.18 34.67
C LEU A 131 15.38 -4.75 34.08
N VAL A 132 14.80 -5.79 34.70
CA VAL A 132 13.49 -6.33 34.31
C VAL A 132 12.40 -5.27 34.47
N LYS A 133 12.35 -4.57 35.61
CA LYS A 133 11.37 -3.49 35.84
C LYS A 133 11.52 -2.35 34.84
N LEU A 134 12.75 -1.96 34.51
CA LEU A 134 13.02 -0.96 33.49
C LEU A 134 12.51 -1.42 32.13
N LEU A 135 12.78 -2.67 31.73
CA LEU A 135 12.28 -3.21 30.48
C LEU A 135 10.74 -3.21 30.44
N GLU A 136 10.08 -3.65 31.51
CA GLU A 136 8.62 -3.62 31.61
C GLU A 136 8.05 -2.19 31.48
N GLN A 137 8.69 -1.22 32.14
CA GLN A 137 8.33 0.19 32.04
C GLN A 137 8.46 0.71 30.60
N GLU A 138 9.57 0.44 29.91
CA GLU A 138 9.77 0.86 28.51
C GLU A 138 8.75 0.23 27.57
N LEU A 139 8.43 -1.06 27.76
CA LEU A 139 7.49 -1.79 26.90
C LEU A 139 6.03 -1.34 27.09
N SER A 140 5.70 -0.69 28.21
CA SER A 140 4.39 -0.09 28.45
C SER A 140 4.12 1.15 27.56
N GLY A 141 5.19 1.85 27.17
CA GLY A 141 5.13 3.03 26.29
C GLY A 141 5.29 2.70 24.80
N ALA A 142 5.85 3.64 24.04
CA ALA A 142 6.38 3.37 22.70
C ALA A 142 7.80 2.82 22.88
N ALA A 143 8.00 1.52 22.62
CA ALA A 143 9.33 0.93 22.76
C ALA A 143 10.33 1.69 21.88
N SER A 144 11.51 1.92 22.44
CA SER A 144 12.59 2.68 21.86
C SER A 144 13.83 1.79 21.69
N GLU A 145 14.90 2.33 21.11
CA GLU A 145 16.22 1.69 21.08
C GLU A 145 16.65 1.20 22.48
N THR A 146 16.25 1.94 23.52
CA THR A 146 16.49 1.58 24.92
C THR A 146 15.91 0.23 25.33
N SER A 147 14.74 -0.16 24.81
CA SER A 147 14.15 -1.46 25.11
C SER A 147 14.99 -2.61 24.57
N VAL A 148 15.62 -2.42 23.40
CA VAL A 148 16.50 -3.41 22.76
C VAL A 148 17.79 -3.57 23.56
N ASP A 149 18.38 -2.47 24.02
CA ASP A 149 19.62 -2.52 24.77
C ASP A 149 19.42 -3.08 26.19
N LEU A 150 18.28 -2.80 26.85
CA LEU A 150 17.93 -3.46 28.11
C LEU A 150 17.80 -4.99 27.95
N VAL A 151 17.25 -5.46 26.84
CA VAL A 151 17.21 -6.89 26.50
C VAL A 151 18.63 -7.46 26.39
N ARG A 152 19.54 -6.77 25.68
CA ARG A 152 20.95 -7.18 25.56
C ARG A 152 21.68 -7.19 26.89
N LEU A 153 21.40 -6.22 27.78
CA LEU A 153 21.97 -6.17 29.12
C LEU A 153 21.48 -7.33 30.00
N LEU A 154 20.19 -7.65 29.97
CA LEU A 154 19.61 -8.82 30.67
C LEU A 154 20.18 -10.15 30.15
N GLY A 155 20.48 -10.21 28.85
CA GLY A 155 21.08 -11.38 28.21
C GLY A 155 22.57 -11.56 28.47
N LYS A 156 23.26 -10.66 29.18
CA LYS A 156 24.67 -10.92 29.56
C LYS A 156 24.76 -12.09 30.56
N PRO A 157 25.77 -12.99 30.45
CA PRO A 157 25.86 -14.17 31.32
C PRO A 157 25.76 -13.88 32.82
N GLN A 158 26.35 -12.77 33.29
CA GLN A 158 26.28 -12.36 34.70
C GLN A 158 24.88 -11.90 35.17
N ASN A 159 23.97 -11.58 34.25
CA ASN A 159 22.66 -10.99 34.54
C ASN A 159 21.49 -11.89 34.15
N LEU A 160 21.75 -13.04 33.51
CA LEU A 160 20.73 -14.00 33.10
C LEU A 160 20.25 -14.88 34.27
N THR A 161 19.59 -14.26 35.24
CA THR A 161 18.86 -14.94 36.32
C THR A 161 17.61 -15.64 35.79
N PRO A 162 16.99 -16.56 36.55
CA PRO A 162 15.70 -17.14 36.18
C PRO A 162 14.63 -16.08 35.86
N GLU A 163 14.60 -14.99 36.61
CA GLU A 163 13.70 -13.84 36.43
C GLU A 163 14.00 -13.09 35.14
N ALA A 164 15.28 -12.76 34.88
CA ALA A 164 15.71 -12.13 33.64
C ALA A 164 15.36 -13.00 32.43
N ALA A 165 15.61 -14.31 32.51
CA ALA A 165 15.30 -15.21 31.43
C ALA A 165 13.78 -15.35 31.21
N SER A 166 12.96 -15.31 32.27
CA SER A 166 11.50 -15.25 32.16
C SER A 166 11.04 -13.96 31.48
N ALA A 167 11.67 -12.82 31.80
CA ALA A 167 11.39 -11.55 31.14
C ALA A 167 11.75 -11.60 29.64
N LEU A 168 12.90 -12.19 29.28
CA LEU A 168 13.29 -12.40 27.87
C LEU A 168 12.32 -13.35 27.14
N GLU A 169 11.87 -14.42 27.80
CA GLU A 169 10.85 -15.35 27.26
C GLU A 169 9.52 -14.66 27.00
N LYS A 170 9.14 -13.66 27.79
CA LYS A 170 7.98 -12.81 27.50
C LYS A 170 8.29 -11.83 26.35
N ALA A 171 9.46 -11.20 26.39
CA ALA A 171 9.88 -10.18 25.43
C ALA A 171 10.03 -10.71 24.00
N ARG A 172 10.32 -12.00 23.79
CA ARG A 172 10.36 -12.61 22.44
C ARG A 172 9.01 -12.61 21.72
N TYR A 173 7.92 -12.39 22.46
CA TYR A 173 6.56 -12.22 21.91
C TYR A 173 6.11 -10.74 21.97
N SER A 174 7.05 -9.81 22.12
CA SER A 174 6.76 -8.38 22.13
C SER A 174 6.09 -7.94 20.82
N ARG A 175 5.14 -7.00 20.93
CA ARG A 175 4.53 -6.32 19.78
C ARG A 175 5.54 -5.46 18.98
N PHE A 176 6.73 -5.23 19.54
CA PHE A 176 7.80 -4.45 18.93
C PHE A 176 8.85 -5.40 18.32
N PRO A 177 8.96 -5.51 16.99
CA PRO A 177 9.77 -6.53 16.32
C PRO A 177 11.25 -6.52 16.71
N ALA A 178 11.86 -5.33 16.85
CA ALA A 178 13.26 -5.21 17.25
C ALA A 178 13.54 -5.78 18.65
N VAL A 179 12.59 -5.61 19.58
CA VAL A 179 12.67 -6.19 20.93
C VAL A 179 12.49 -7.71 20.88
N ALA A 180 11.51 -8.18 20.11
CA ALA A 180 11.24 -9.61 19.96
C ALA A 180 12.46 -10.35 19.37
N LEU A 181 13.07 -9.78 18.34
CA LEU A 181 14.28 -10.30 17.71
C LEU A 181 15.45 -10.33 18.70
N ALA A 182 15.74 -9.21 19.37
CA ALA A 182 16.83 -9.15 20.35
C ALA A 182 16.64 -10.17 21.48
N ALA A 183 15.42 -10.31 21.99
CA ALA A 183 15.12 -11.26 23.06
C ALA A 183 15.31 -12.71 22.60
N TRP A 184 14.90 -13.02 21.36
CA TRP A 184 15.14 -14.32 20.75
C TRP A 184 16.65 -14.59 20.57
N GLU A 185 17.43 -13.63 20.07
CA GLU A 185 18.88 -13.76 19.88
C GLU A 185 19.60 -14.04 21.21
N GLU A 186 19.23 -13.31 22.28
CA GLU A 186 19.78 -13.54 23.61
C GLU A 186 19.44 -14.94 24.12
N LEU A 187 18.17 -15.34 24.08
CA LEU A 187 17.75 -16.69 24.48
C LEU A 187 18.42 -17.79 23.64
N PHE A 188 18.64 -17.54 22.36
CA PHE A 188 19.28 -18.48 21.44
C PHE A 188 20.76 -18.66 21.79
N ARG A 189 21.47 -17.57 22.08
CA ARG A 189 22.88 -17.60 22.49
C ARG A 189 23.09 -18.44 23.76
N HIS A 190 22.09 -18.47 24.64
CA HIS A 190 22.10 -19.26 25.88
C HIS A 190 21.49 -20.66 25.74
N GLY A 191 21.18 -21.10 24.51
CA GLY A 191 20.60 -22.42 24.26
C GLY A 191 19.20 -22.63 24.87
N ARG A 192 18.50 -21.55 25.22
CA ARG A 192 17.16 -21.59 25.83
C ARG A 192 16.05 -21.70 24.79
N VAL A 193 16.31 -21.22 23.58
CA VAL A 193 15.47 -21.48 22.41
C VAL A 193 16.27 -22.26 21.38
N ARG A 194 15.57 -23.09 20.61
CA ARG A 194 16.18 -23.79 19.47
C ARG A 194 16.40 -22.79 18.35
N ALA A 195 17.47 -23.00 17.57
CA ALA A 195 17.60 -22.36 16.27
C ALA A 195 16.30 -22.60 15.50
N PHE A 196 15.83 -21.60 14.78
CA PHE A 196 14.92 -21.91 13.69
C PHE A 196 15.62 -22.98 12.84
N PRO A 197 14.92 -24.04 12.40
CA PRO A 197 15.48 -24.94 11.41
C PRO A 197 16.02 -24.06 10.28
N ALA A 198 17.20 -24.39 9.76
CA ALA A 198 17.72 -23.76 8.54
C ALA A 198 16.84 -24.19 7.36
N GLY A 199 15.58 -23.77 7.35
CA GLY A 199 14.83 -23.62 6.12
C GLY A 199 15.54 -22.50 5.38
N ALA A 200 15.90 -22.73 4.13
CA ALA A 200 16.39 -21.67 3.27
C ALA A 200 15.43 -20.47 3.39
N ALA A 201 15.88 -19.40 4.04
CA ALA A 201 15.18 -18.14 4.01
C ALA A 201 15.38 -17.61 2.58
N GLY A 202 14.47 -17.98 1.70
CA GLY A 202 14.46 -17.48 0.35
C GLY A 202 14.03 -18.50 -0.67
N LYS A 203 13.21 -18.02 -1.60
CA LYS A 203 13.11 -18.62 -2.92
C LYS A 203 14.53 -18.76 -3.50
N PRO A 204 14.81 -19.74 -4.38
CA PRO A 204 16.13 -19.86 -5.00
C PRO A 204 16.53 -18.55 -5.70
N LEU A 205 17.84 -18.32 -5.89
CA LEU A 205 18.35 -17.12 -6.58
C LEU A 205 17.66 -16.86 -7.94
N SER A 206 17.24 -17.92 -8.65
CA SER A 206 16.44 -17.81 -9.87
C SER A 206 15.14 -17.04 -9.64
N ALA A 207 14.41 -17.30 -8.56
CA ALA A 207 13.16 -16.62 -8.27
C ALA A 207 13.36 -15.12 -7.96
N TYR A 208 14.48 -14.74 -7.34
CA TYR A 208 14.81 -13.32 -7.16
C TYR A 208 15.18 -12.65 -8.49
N ARG A 209 15.82 -13.36 -9.41
CA ARG A 209 16.05 -12.86 -10.78
C ARG A 209 14.74 -12.68 -11.54
N ASP A 210 13.79 -13.59 -11.38
CA ASP A 210 12.46 -13.48 -11.99
C ASP A 210 11.71 -12.25 -11.45
N ILE A 211 11.74 -12.04 -10.13
CA ILE A 211 11.17 -10.86 -9.47
C ILE A 211 11.84 -9.57 -9.97
N ALA A 212 13.17 -9.53 -10.03
CA ALA A 212 13.89 -8.36 -10.53
C ALA A 212 13.57 -8.06 -12.00
N THR A 213 13.48 -9.09 -12.83
CA THR A 213 13.11 -8.96 -14.26
C THR A 213 11.66 -8.48 -14.42
N PHE A 214 10.75 -8.99 -13.59
CA PHE A 214 9.37 -8.53 -13.54
C PHE A 214 9.28 -7.06 -13.15
N ALA A 215 10.02 -6.66 -12.11
CA ALA A 215 9.97 -5.33 -11.52
C ALA A 215 10.68 -4.25 -12.34
N ALA A 216 11.62 -4.63 -13.21
CA ALA A 216 12.37 -3.73 -14.10
C ALA A 216 11.52 -3.05 -15.19
N LYS A 217 10.23 -3.39 -15.29
CA LYS A 217 9.30 -2.82 -16.27
C LYS A 217 8.03 -2.34 -15.57
N PRO A 218 7.39 -1.26 -16.06
CA PRO A 218 6.08 -0.86 -15.57
C PRO A 218 5.08 -2.01 -15.67
N ARG A 219 4.31 -2.22 -14.61
CA ARG A 219 3.25 -3.23 -14.55
C ARG A 219 1.94 -2.60 -14.11
N TYR A 220 0.85 -3.23 -14.51
CA TYR A 220 -0.47 -2.82 -14.07
C TYR A 220 -1.36 -4.02 -13.74
N TRP A 221 -2.38 -3.76 -12.94
CA TRP A 221 -3.53 -4.63 -12.75
C TRP A 221 -4.75 -4.07 -13.46
N GLU A 222 -5.45 -4.90 -14.24
CA GLU A 222 -6.82 -4.68 -14.65
C GLU A 222 -7.74 -5.46 -13.71
N VAL A 223 -8.50 -4.76 -12.87
CA VAL A 223 -9.45 -5.37 -11.93
C VAL A 223 -10.86 -5.22 -12.47
N VAL A 224 -11.44 -6.32 -12.90
CA VAL A 224 -12.82 -6.38 -13.39
C VAL A 224 -13.74 -6.77 -12.24
N THR A 225 -14.76 -5.95 -11.98
CA THR A 225 -15.76 -6.19 -10.94
C THR A 225 -17.17 -6.21 -11.53
N VAL A 226 -18.15 -6.57 -10.71
CA VAL A 226 -19.59 -6.45 -11.03
C VAL A 226 -20.07 -4.99 -11.14
N ARG A 227 -19.25 -3.99 -10.81
CA ARG A 227 -19.58 -2.55 -10.94
C ARG A 227 -18.77 -1.82 -12.00
N GLY A 228 -17.92 -2.56 -12.71
CA GLY A 228 -17.02 -2.06 -13.74
C GLY A 228 -15.56 -2.40 -13.50
N THR A 229 -14.71 -1.84 -14.36
CA THR A 229 -13.28 -2.13 -14.37
C THR A 229 -12.53 -0.90 -13.87
N PHE A 230 -11.52 -1.12 -13.04
CA PHE A 230 -10.51 -0.12 -12.71
C PHE A 230 -9.13 -0.70 -12.94
N THR A 231 -8.15 0.18 -13.16
CA THR A 231 -6.75 -0.25 -13.31
C THR A 231 -5.87 0.33 -12.21
N VAL A 232 -4.87 -0.43 -11.81
CA VAL A 232 -3.87 -0.05 -10.81
C VAL A 232 -2.51 -0.05 -11.48
N ALA A 233 -1.80 1.08 -11.46
CA ALA A 233 -0.37 1.10 -11.77
C ALA A 233 0.39 0.55 -10.56
N LEU A 234 1.15 -0.53 -10.76
CA LEU A 234 1.83 -1.23 -9.68
C LEU A 234 3.16 -0.55 -9.33
N ASP A 235 3.43 -0.38 -8.04
CA ASP A 235 4.71 0.12 -7.53
C ASP A 235 5.74 -1.02 -7.45
N THR A 236 6.13 -1.57 -8.60
CA THR A 236 7.03 -2.74 -8.65
C THR A 236 8.42 -2.48 -8.08
N GLU A 237 8.86 -1.23 -8.03
CA GLU A 237 10.14 -0.85 -7.41
C GLU A 237 10.05 -0.77 -5.88
N GLU A 238 8.89 -0.38 -5.33
CA GLU A 238 8.68 -0.26 -3.88
C GLU A 238 8.36 -1.60 -3.23
N ALA A 239 7.55 -2.41 -3.92
CA ALA A 239 7.07 -3.70 -3.42
C ALA A 239 7.25 -4.81 -4.47
N PRO A 240 8.48 -5.10 -4.93
CA PRO A 240 8.75 -6.07 -6.00
C PRO A 240 8.27 -7.48 -5.67
N ILE A 241 8.49 -7.96 -4.44
CA ILE A 241 8.06 -9.30 -4.03
C ILE A 241 6.54 -9.37 -3.97
N THR A 242 5.91 -8.38 -3.36
CA THR A 242 4.46 -8.33 -3.17
C THR A 242 3.74 -8.25 -4.51
N THR A 243 4.11 -7.30 -5.36
CA THR A 243 3.51 -7.11 -6.69
C THR A 243 3.71 -8.32 -7.60
N TYR A 244 4.90 -8.95 -7.56
CA TYR A 244 5.15 -10.20 -8.29
C TYR A 244 4.21 -11.31 -7.85
N ASN A 245 4.12 -11.62 -6.55
CA ASN A 245 3.27 -12.71 -6.06
C ASN A 245 1.78 -12.43 -6.32
N LEU A 246 1.36 -11.18 -6.18
CA LEU A 246 0.04 -10.71 -6.53
C LEU A 246 -0.28 -10.98 -8.02
N CYS A 247 0.63 -10.66 -8.94
CA CYS A 247 0.48 -10.99 -10.35
C CYS A 247 0.45 -12.51 -10.61
N GLN A 248 1.29 -13.30 -9.94
CA GLN A 248 1.24 -14.77 -10.05
C GLN A 248 -0.11 -15.35 -9.57
N LEU A 249 -0.72 -14.78 -8.53
CA LEU A 249 -2.05 -15.17 -8.07
C LEU A 249 -3.14 -14.82 -9.10
N ALA A 250 -3.05 -13.63 -9.71
CA ALA A 250 -3.97 -13.21 -10.77
C ALA A 250 -3.87 -14.12 -12.01
N GLU A 251 -2.67 -14.48 -12.46
CA GLU A 251 -2.46 -15.42 -13.57
C GLU A 251 -3.09 -16.80 -13.30
N LYS A 252 -3.04 -17.25 -12.04
CA LYS A 252 -3.68 -18.49 -11.58
C LYS A 252 -5.19 -18.35 -11.35
N LYS A 253 -5.80 -17.21 -11.70
CA LYS A 253 -7.22 -16.92 -11.50
C LYS A 253 -7.66 -17.00 -10.04
N PHE A 254 -6.73 -16.80 -9.09
CA PHE A 254 -7.00 -16.93 -7.66
C PHE A 254 -8.09 -15.96 -7.17
N PHE A 255 -8.13 -14.76 -7.74
CA PHE A 255 -9.07 -13.70 -7.37
C PHE A 255 -10.44 -13.82 -8.04
N ASP A 256 -10.58 -14.70 -9.05
CA ASP A 256 -11.82 -14.86 -9.77
C ASP A 256 -12.91 -15.29 -8.79
N ASN A 257 -14.03 -14.56 -8.80
CA ASN A 257 -15.18 -14.77 -7.92
C ASN A 257 -14.99 -14.38 -6.43
N LEU A 258 -13.83 -13.88 -6.02
CA LEU A 258 -13.66 -13.39 -4.64
C LEU A 258 -14.41 -12.08 -4.41
N THR A 259 -14.71 -11.76 -3.15
CA THR A 259 -15.49 -10.58 -2.79
C THR A 259 -14.63 -9.46 -2.20
N PHE A 260 -15.15 -8.25 -2.30
CA PHE A 260 -14.77 -7.16 -1.41
C PHE A 260 -15.53 -7.33 -0.09
N HIS A 261 -14.93 -8.08 0.84
CA HIS A 261 -15.58 -8.45 2.10
C HIS A 261 -15.63 -7.31 3.13
N ARG A 262 -14.85 -6.25 2.94
CA ARG A 262 -14.84 -5.08 3.82
C ARG A 262 -14.83 -3.78 3.04
N VAL A 263 -15.90 -3.00 3.18
CA VAL A 263 -16.05 -1.67 2.60
C VAL A 263 -16.44 -0.69 3.69
N VAL A 264 -15.59 0.30 3.96
CA VAL A 264 -15.84 1.36 4.93
C VAL A 264 -15.84 2.69 4.20
N SER A 265 -16.99 3.37 4.20
CA SER A 265 -17.16 4.67 3.57
C SER A 265 -16.10 5.66 4.05
N ASN A 266 -15.55 6.44 3.11
CA ASN A 266 -14.50 7.42 3.35
C ASN A 266 -13.20 6.86 3.96
N PHE A 267 -13.00 5.54 3.92
CA PHE A 267 -11.76 4.93 4.38
C PHE A 267 -11.20 3.96 3.34
N VAL A 268 -11.82 2.79 3.15
CA VAL A 268 -11.16 1.67 2.48
C VAL A 268 -12.13 0.67 1.87
N VAL A 269 -11.74 0.12 0.72
CA VAL A 269 -12.34 -1.04 0.04
C VAL A 269 -11.32 -2.16 0.05
N GLN A 270 -11.61 -3.28 0.70
CA GLN A 270 -10.69 -4.40 0.89
C GLN A 270 -11.30 -5.70 0.36
N GLY A 271 -10.48 -6.47 -0.36
CA GLY A 271 -10.86 -7.74 -1.00
C GLY A 271 -9.68 -8.70 -1.14
N GLY A 272 -9.88 -9.78 -1.90
CA GLY A 272 -8.83 -10.79 -2.14
C GLY A 272 -8.73 -11.87 -1.05
N ASP A 273 -9.78 -12.04 -0.25
CA ASP A 273 -9.90 -13.11 0.75
C ASP A 273 -10.71 -14.29 0.16
N PRO A 274 -10.12 -15.51 0.06
CA PRO A 274 -10.83 -16.69 -0.42
C PRO A 274 -11.94 -17.20 0.51
N ARG A 275 -11.91 -16.86 1.81
CA ARG A 275 -12.96 -17.20 2.77
C ARG A 275 -14.03 -16.11 2.89
N GLY A 276 -13.67 -14.88 2.53
CA GLY A 276 -14.56 -13.71 2.59
C GLY A 276 -14.90 -13.24 4.00
N ASP A 277 -14.18 -13.68 5.03
CA ASP A 277 -14.42 -13.36 6.45
C ASP A 277 -13.33 -12.49 7.09
N GLY A 278 -12.36 -12.04 6.29
CA GLY A 278 -11.22 -11.21 6.68
C GLY A 278 -9.96 -12.01 7.02
N TRP A 279 -10.03 -13.34 7.09
CA TRP A 279 -8.98 -14.19 7.68
C TRP A 279 -8.44 -15.26 6.74
N GLY A 280 -8.89 -15.32 5.49
CA GLY A 280 -8.32 -16.22 4.48
C GLY A 280 -7.10 -15.63 3.76
N GLY A 281 -6.39 -16.49 3.03
CA GLY A 281 -5.18 -16.13 2.29
C GLY A 281 -4.75 -17.23 1.31
N PRO A 282 -3.63 -17.04 0.61
CA PRO A 282 -3.21 -17.91 -0.50
C PRO A 282 -2.46 -19.17 -0.05
N GLY A 283 -2.44 -19.46 1.26
CA GLY A 283 -1.69 -20.59 1.85
C GLY A 283 -0.22 -20.31 2.13
N PHE A 284 0.23 -19.06 1.97
CA PHE A 284 1.58 -18.60 2.31
C PHE A 284 1.55 -17.14 2.77
N PHE A 285 2.65 -16.71 3.39
CA PHE A 285 2.87 -15.31 3.80
C PHE A 285 4.04 -14.68 3.03
N LEU A 286 4.00 -13.36 2.96
CA LEU A 286 4.99 -12.50 2.33
C LEU A 286 5.63 -11.58 3.38
N PRO A 287 6.93 -11.28 3.24
CA PRO A 287 7.59 -10.29 4.09
C PRO A 287 7.05 -8.89 3.82
N ASP A 288 7.18 -8.00 4.81
CA ASP A 288 6.69 -6.64 4.70
C ASP A 288 7.62 -5.74 3.86
N GLU A 289 7.15 -5.28 2.70
CA GLU A 289 7.78 -4.24 1.89
C GLU A 289 7.20 -2.86 2.25
N LEU A 290 7.43 -2.40 3.50
CA LEU A 290 6.84 -1.17 4.04
C LEU A 290 7.24 0.07 3.21
N SER A 291 6.26 0.79 2.67
CA SER A 291 6.52 1.95 1.82
C SER A 291 6.49 3.26 2.59
N ARG A 292 7.41 4.17 2.24
CA ARG A 292 7.42 5.56 2.71
C ARG A 292 6.56 6.49 1.82
N LYS A 293 6.02 5.99 0.71
CA LYS A 293 5.10 6.77 -0.13
C LYS A 293 3.82 7.09 0.66
N PRO A 294 3.26 8.31 0.47
CA PRO A 294 1.98 8.66 1.07
C PRO A 294 0.85 7.74 0.59
N PHE A 295 0.00 7.31 1.52
CA PHE A 295 -1.28 6.69 1.22
C PHE A 295 -2.33 7.79 0.94
N ALA A 296 -2.33 8.33 -0.29
CA ALA A 296 -3.35 9.25 -0.79
C ALA A 296 -4.55 8.50 -1.41
N ALA A 297 -5.70 9.16 -1.55
CA ALA A 297 -6.90 8.58 -2.17
C ALA A 297 -6.58 7.85 -3.49
N GLY A 298 -7.05 6.61 -3.62
CA GLY A 298 -6.75 5.73 -4.75
C GLY A 298 -5.47 4.90 -4.61
N SER A 299 -4.67 5.07 -3.56
CA SER A 299 -3.53 4.17 -3.29
C SER A 299 -4.02 2.75 -2.97
N VAL A 300 -3.22 1.76 -3.35
CA VAL A 300 -3.49 0.34 -3.14
C VAL A 300 -2.42 -0.25 -2.23
N GLY A 301 -2.83 -0.98 -1.19
CA GLY A 301 -1.93 -1.61 -0.24
C GLY A 301 -2.24 -3.09 0.00
N MET A 302 -1.26 -3.81 0.56
CA MET A 302 -1.41 -5.19 1.01
C MET A 302 -1.95 -5.21 2.44
N ALA A 303 -3.01 -5.98 2.70
CA ALA A 303 -3.53 -6.15 4.05
C ALA A 303 -2.64 -7.09 4.88
N LEU A 304 -2.52 -6.79 6.17
CA LEU A 304 -1.68 -7.51 7.12
C LEU A 304 -2.51 -7.91 8.35
N ALA A 305 -2.22 -9.09 8.92
CA ALA A 305 -2.68 -9.54 10.24
C ALA A 305 -1.63 -9.33 11.35
N GLY A 306 -0.50 -8.72 11.01
CA GLY A 306 0.69 -8.52 11.84
C GLY A 306 1.94 -8.36 10.96
N PRO A 307 3.13 -8.13 11.54
CA PRO A 307 4.37 -8.07 10.76
C PRO A 307 4.60 -9.35 9.95
N ASP A 308 5.03 -9.20 8.70
CA ASP A 308 5.37 -10.29 7.77
C ASP A 308 4.21 -11.30 7.52
N THR A 309 2.98 -10.78 7.45
CA THR A 309 1.77 -11.59 7.20
C THR A 309 1.04 -11.22 5.92
N GLY A 310 1.70 -10.51 5.00
CA GLY A 310 1.14 -10.21 3.69
C GLY A 310 0.77 -11.48 2.95
N GLY A 311 -0.28 -11.44 2.13
CA GLY A 311 -0.80 -12.64 1.45
C GLY A 311 -1.45 -12.30 0.12
N SER A 312 -2.77 -12.49 0.03
CA SER A 312 -3.57 -12.20 -1.16
C SER A 312 -4.49 -10.99 -0.98
N GLN A 313 -4.79 -10.62 0.26
CA GLN A 313 -5.75 -9.56 0.53
C GLN A 313 -5.14 -8.19 0.25
N PHE A 314 -5.83 -7.38 -0.55
CA PHE A 314 -5.42 -6.02 -0.87
C PHE A 314 -6.54 -5.04 -0.56
N PHE A 315 -6.18 -3.77 -0.44
CA PHE A 315 -7.13 -2.70 -0.21
C PHE A 315 -6.86 -1.48 -1.08
N VAL A 316 -7.91 -0.73 -1.39
CA VAL A 316 -7.85 0.58 -2.03
C VAL A 316 -8.40 1.62 -1.06
N ILE A 317 -7.66 2.68 -0.81
CA ILE A 317 -8.12 3.76 0.09
C ILE A 317 -8.97 4.79 -0.66
N LEU A 318 -10.05 5.23 -0.03
CA LEU A 318 -11.05 6.14 -0.63
C LEU A 318 -10.75 7.62 -0.36
N THR A 319 -9.97 7.91 0.67
CA THR A 319 -9.53 9.23 1.12
C THR A 319 -8.07 9.13 1.60
N ASP A 320 -7.40 10.25 1.86
CA ASP A 320 -6.01 10.24 2.33
C ASP A 320 -5.90 9.61 3.73
N GLN A 321 -4.93 8.68 3.90
CA GLN A 321 -4.70 7.94 5.14
C GLN A 321 -3.22 7.95 5.54
N PRO A 322 -2.67 9.10 6.02
CA PRO A 322 -1.26 9.24 6.34
C PRO A 322 -0.73 8.24 7.38
N HIS A 323 -1.60 7.76 8.27
CA HIS A 323 -1.24 6.82 9.33
C HIS A 323 -0.88 5.41 8.83
N LEU A 324 -1.14 5.09 7.55
CA LEU A 324 -0.75 3.83 6.92
C LEU A 324 0.68 3.86 6.33
N THR A 325 1.22 5.05 6.08
CA THR A 325 2.57 5.22 5.54
C THR A 325 3.61 4.72 6.54
N GLY A 326 4.56 3.91 6.06
CA GLY A 326 5.56 3.22 6.90
C GLY A 326 5.01 2.07 7.72
N ARG A 327 3.73 1.70 7.57
CA ARG A 327 3.08 0.58 8.30
C ARG A 327 2.53 -0.53 7.41
N TYR A 328 2.32 -0.25 6.12
CA TYR A 328 1.80 -1.21 5.16
C TYR A 328 2.60 -1.18 3.86
N PRO A 329 2.74 -2.32 3.16
CA PRO A 329 3.24 -2.34 1.79
C PRO A 329 2.28 -1.61 0.85
N ARG A 330 2.81 -0.65 0.10
CA ARG A 330 2.07 0.03 -0.97
C ARG A 330 2.36 -0.71 -2.28
N VAL A 331 1.33 -1.27 -2.88
CA VAL A 331 1.47 -2.11 -4.09
C VAL A 331 1.17 -1.33 -5.37
N GLY A 332 0.59 -0.14 -5.27
CA GLY A 332 0.31 0.70 -6.44
C GLY A 332 -0.68 1.83 -6.15
N ALA A 333 -1.22 2.40 -7.23
CA ALA A 333 -2.30 3.38 -7.19
C ALA A 333 -3.27 3.17 -8.35
N VAL A 334 -4.55 3.47 -8.13
CA VAL A 334 -5.58 3.44 -9.17
C VAL A 334 -5.22 4.46 -10.25
N ALA A 335 -4.91 3.97 -11.45
CA ALA A 335 -4.58 4.79 -12.60
C ALA A 335 -5.83 5.28 -13.35
N SER A 336 -6.91 4.50 -13.29
CA SER A 336 -8.21 4.86 -13.88
C SER A 336 -9.33 4.01 -13.28
N GLY A 337 -10.57 4.49 -13.36
CA GLY A 337 -11.73 3.79 -12.78
C GLY A 337 -11.92 4.03 -11.28
N PHE A 338 -11.41 5.12 -10.70
CA PHE A 338 -11.55 5.38 -9.26
C PHE A 338 -13.01 5.58 -8.84
N GLU A 339 -13.86 6.10 -9.73
CA GLU A 339 -15.31 6.17 -9.56
C GLU A 339 -15.99 4.79 -9.55
N VAL A 340 -15.40 3.76 -10.15
CA VAL A 340 -15.83 2.37 -9.96
C VAL A 340 -15.52 1.93 -8.54
N VAL A 341 -14.28 2.17 -8.07
CA VAL A 341 -13.86 1.82 -6.70
C VAL A 341 -14.77 2.46 -5.66
N ARG A 342 -15.11 3.76 -5.82
CA ARG A 342 -16.00 4.50 -4.90
C ARG A 342 -17.44 3.97 -4.87
N ARG A 343 -17.86 3.22 -5.89
CA ARG A 343 -19.21 2.62 -5.97
C ARG A 343 -19.25 1.18 -5.46
N LEU A 344 -18.11 0.55 -5.20
CA LEU A 344 -18.04 -0.81 -4.67
C LEU A 344 -18.73 -0.89 -3.31
N GLN A 345 -19.46 -1.97 -3.09
CA GLN A 345 -20.16 -2.30 -1.87
C GLN A 345 -19.64 -3.63 -1.30
N MET A 346 -19.88 -3.84 -0.01
CA MET A 346 -19.55 -5.09 0.66
C MET A 346 -20.25 -6.26 -0.06
N GLY A 347 -19.48 -7.29 -0.40
CA GLY A 347 -19.96 -8.48 -1.11
C GLY A 347 -19.92 -8.38 -2.63
N ASP A 348 -19.60 -7.22 -3.21
CA ASP A 348 -19.34 -7.12 -4.65
C ASP A 348 -18.21 -8.06 -5.07
N ARG A 349 -18.36 -8.68 -6.24
CA ARG A 349 -17.45 -9.71 -6.74
C ARG A 349 -16.40 -9.15 -7.68
N ILE A 350 -15.17 -9.62 -7.49
CA ILE A 350 -14.08 -9.56 -8.45
C ILE A 350 -14.37 -10.64 -9.49
N LEU A 351 -14.63 -10.22 -10.74
CA LEU A 351 -14.88 -11.16 -11.83
C LEU A 351 -13.57 -11.70 -12.38
N ARG A 352 -12.52 -10.87 -12.42
CA ARG A 352 -11.17 -11.25 -12.86
C ARG A 352 -10.16 -10.17 -12.48
N ILE A 353 -8.92 -10.56 -12.22
CA ILE A 353 -7.76 -9.66 -12.23
C ILE A 353 -6.78 -10.12 -13.32
N ARG A 354 -6.25 -9.19 -14.11
CA ARG A 354 -5.14 -9.46 -15.05
C ARG A 354 -3.94 -8.60 -14.69
N CYS A 355 -2.75 -9.19 -14.76
CA CYS A 355 -1.49 -8.46 -14.71
C CYS A 355 -0.99 -8.19 -16.13
N GLY A 356 -0.58 -6.95 -16.41
CA GLY A 356 -0.05 -6.54 -17.71
C GLY A 356 1.25 -5.76 -17.61
N GLU A 357 1.93 -5.59 -18.74
CA GLU A 357 3.17 -4.81 -18.89
C GLU A 357 2.87 -3.47 -19.56
N GLY A 358 3.56 -2.40 -19.13
CA GLY A 358 3.46 -1.07 -19.71
C GLY A 358 2.41 -0.17 -19.04
N THR A 359 1.94 0.84 -19.78
CA THR A 359 0.95 1.80 -19.30
C THR A 359 -0.42 1.10 -19.11
N PRO A 360 -1.12 1.33 -17.99
CA PRO A 360 -2.45 0.77 -17.78
C PRO A 360 -3.39 1.18 -18.92
N PRO A 361 -4.14 0.25 -19.54
CA PRO A 361 -5.16 0.60 -20.52
C PRO A 361 -6.24 1.43 -19.82
N VAL A 362 -6.81 2.41 -20.53
CA VAL A 362 -7.99 3.12 -20.04
C VAL A 362 -9.17 2.14 -20.11
N PRO A 363 -9.75 1.72 -18.98
CA PRO A 363 -10.83 0.75 -18.96
C PRO A 363 -12.04 1.38 -19.63
N VAL A 364 -12.66 0.62 -20.52
CA VAL A 364 -13.95 1.03 -21.08
C VAL A 364 -15.00 0.84 -20.01
N PRO A 365 -15.77 1.87 -19.65
CA PRO A 365 -16.72 1.80 -18.56
C PRO A 365 -17.80 0.74 -18.83
N VAL A 366 -18.12 -0.04 -17.79
CA VAL A 366 -19.20 -1.03 -17.81
C VAL A 366 -20.47 -0.36 -17.29
N TRP A 367 -21.50 -0.32 -18.12
CA TRP A 367 -22.75 0.35 -17.79
C TRP A 367 -23.91 -0.64 -17.66
N TYR A 368 -24.81 -0.35 -16.72
CA TYR A 368 -25.97 -1.18 -16.40
C TYR A 368 -27.25 -0.34 -16.48
N GLY A 369 -28.33 -0.93 -16.99
CA GLY A 369 -29.63 -0.27 -17.12
C GLY A 369 -29.72 0.69 -18.31
N PRO A 370 -30.70 1.62 -18.32
CA PRO A 370 -30.88 2.56 -19.42
C PRO A 370 -29.64 3.38 -19.73
N LEU A 371 -29.25 3.41 -21.01
CA LEU A 371 -28.09 4.16 -21.52
C LEU A 371 -28.52 5.28 -22.45
N ALA A 372 -27.95 6.47 -22.25
CA ALA A 372 -28.04 7.58 -23.18
C ALA A 372 -26.90 7.49 -24.21
N VAL A 373 -27.19 7.78 -25.47
CA VAL A 373 -26.20 7.71 -26.56
C VAL A 373 -25.08 8.72 -26.33
N GLU A 374 -25.41 9.93 -25.88
CA GLU A 374 -24.47 11.02 -25.62
C GLU A 374 -23.45 10.62 -24.55
N LYS A 375 -23.89 9.81 -23.58
CA LYS A 375 -23.02 9.26 -22.54
C LYS A 375 -22.06 8.22 -23.12
N LEU A 376 -22.55 7.32 -23.98
CA LEU A 376 -21.69 6.32 -24.63
C LEU A 376 -20.63 6.99 -25.51
N GLU A 377 -21.00 7.99 -26.30
CA GLU A 377 -20.04 8.72 -27.14
C GLU A 377 -19.00 9.50 -26.35
N ARG A 378 -19.40 10.12 -25.23
CA ARG A 378 -18.48 10.87 -24.38
C ARG A 378 -17.46 9.96 -23.69
N GLU A 379 -17.90 8.79 -23.25
CA GLU A 379 -17.12 7.92 -22.36
C GLU A 379 -16.48 6.73 -23.09
N ILE A 380 -16.84 6.49 -24.35
CA ILE A 380 -16.27 5.47 -25.23
C ILE A 380 -15.96 6.12 -26.59
N PRO A 381 -14.78 6.73 -26.78
CA PRO A 381 -14.45 7.47 -28.00
C PRO A 381 -14.61 6.67 -29.30
N GLU A 382 -14.31 5.36 -29.25
CA GLU A 382 -14.51 4.42 -30.37
C GLU A 382 -15.97 4.33 -30.80
N PHE A 383 -16.93 4.52 -29.89
CA PHE A 383 -18.36 4.41 -30.19
C PHE A 383 -18.82 5.48 -31.19
N ARG A 384 -18.41 6.73 -30.98
CA ARG A 384 -18.66 7.83 -31.93
C ARG A 384 -17.95 7.58 -33.26
N GLN A 385 -16.68 7.20 -33.21
CA GLN A 385 -15.88 6.95 -34.41
C GLN A 385 -16.48 5.83 -35.28
N ASN A 386 -16.92 4.73 -34.66
CA ASN A 386 -17.56 3.61 -35.37
C ASN A 386 -18.88 4.06 -36.02
N ARG A 387 -19.67 4.90 -35.35
CA ARG A 387 -20.92 5.46 -35.92
C ARG A 387 -20.63 6.35 -37.12
N GLU A 388 -19.66 7.25 -36.99
CA GLU A 388 -19.33 8.23 -38.04
C GLU A 388 -18.67 7.59 -39.26
N ARG A 389 -17.87 6.54 -39.07
CA ARG A 389 -17.20 5.81 -40.17
C ARG A 389 -18.12 4.87 -40.93
N TYR A 390 -19.20 4.41 -40.30
CA TYR A 390 -20.10 3.45 -40.94
C TYR A 390 -20.93 4.11 -42.04
N GLN A 391 -20.96 3.45 -43.21
CA GLN A 391 -21.76 3.85 -44.36
C GLN A 391 -22.83 2.79 -44.59
N PRO A 392 -24.10 3.06 -44.22
CA PRO A 392 -25.19 2.10 -44.39
C PRO A 392 -25.44 1.72 -45.85
N ASP A 393 -25.80 0.45 -46.09
CA ASP A 393 -26.06 -0.05 -47.43
C ASP A 393 -27.30 0.61 -48.06
N SER A 394 -27.07 1.37 -49.14
CA SER A 394 -28.11 2.16 -49.81
C SER A 394 -29.28 1.34 -50.37
N GLN A 395 -29.03 0.09 -50.77
CA GLN A 395 -30.07 -0.82 -51.28
C GLN A 395 -31.07 -1.13 -50.17
N TRP A 396 -30.57 -1.57 -49.01
CA TRP A 396 -31.41 -1.95 -47.88
C TRP A 396 -32.05 -0.74 -47.19
N LEU A 397 -31.37 0.41 -47.15
CA LEU A 397 -32.00 1.67 -46.71
C LEU A 397 -33.23 2.02 -47.55
N SER A 398 -33.19 1.77 -48.87
CA SER A 398 -34.33 2.06 -49.75
C SER A 398 -35.58 1.25 -49.39
N TRP A 399 -35.41 0.03 -48.88
CA TRP A 399 -36.50 -0.79 -48.35
C TRP A 399 -37.01 -0.26 -47.02
N LEU A 400 -36.12 0.04 -46.07
CA LEU A 400 -36.51 0.59 -44.77
C LEU A 400 -37.32 1.89 -44.90
N ARG A 401 -37.02 2.74 -45.89
CA ARG A 401 -37.79 3.98 -46.19
C ARG A 401 -39.21 3.72 -46.68
N LYS A 402 -39.51 2.55 -47.23
CA LYS A 402 -40.84 2.18 -47.75
C LYS A 402 -41.78 1.65 -46.67
N ALA A 403 -41.28 1.40 -45.46
CA ALA A 403 -42.09 0.86 -44.38
C ALA A 403 -43.23 1.82 -44.03
N THR A 404 -44.43 1.26 -43.98
CA THR A 404 -45.66 1.97 -43.69
C THR A 404 -45.96 1.99 -42.19
N SER A 405 -45.51 0.97 -41.47
CA SER A 405 -45.67 0.87 -40.03
C SER A 405 -44.48 1.46 -39.27
N LYS A 406 -44.72 1.76 -37.99
CA LYS A 406 -43.71 2.24 -37.06
C LYS A 406 -43.36 1.17 -36.03
N TYR A 407 -42.07 0.99 -35.80
CA TYR A 407 -41.48 -0.03 -34.94
C TYR A 407 -40.61 0.61 -33.87
N ASN A 408 -40.28 -0.13 -32.81
CA ASN A 408 -39.26 0.28 -31.85
C ASN A 408 -38.17 -0.78 -31.76
N VAL A 409 -36.95 -0.36 -31.41
CA VAL A 409 -35.84 -1.29 -31.17
C VAL A 409 -35.39 -1.19 -29.72
N VAL A 410 -35.35 -2.32 -29.02
CA VAL A 410 -34.79 -2.41 -27.67
C VAL A 410 -33.49 -3.21 -27.75
N VAL A 411 -32.39 -2.60 -27.34
CA VAL A 411 -31.04 -3.18 -27.44
C VAL A 411 -30.52 -3.51 -26.07
N ALA A 412 -30.31 -4.79 -25.80
CA ALA A 412 -29.51 -5.25 -24.67
C ALA A 412 -28.04 -5.32 -25.11
N MET A 413 -27.16 -4.48 -24.59
CA MET A 413 -25.76 -4.37 -25.00
C MET A 413 -24.78 -4.46 -23.84
N GLY A 414 -23.59 -4.99 -24.12
CA GLY A 414 -22.47 -4.96 -23.20
C GLY A 414 -21.48 -3.88 -23.61
N THR A 415 -21.28 -2.84 -22.81
CA THR A 415 -20.36 -1.74 -23.18
C THR A 415 -18.88 -2.15 -23.20
N TRP A 416 -18.58 -3.33 -22.63
CA TRP A 416 -17.28 -4.00 -22.68
C TRP A 416 -17.11 -4.94 -23.89
N CYS A 417 -18.17 -5.23 -24.64
CA CYS A 417 -18.19 -6.24 -25.71
C CYS A 417 -17.86 -5.60 -27.07
N SER A 418 -16.98 -6.23 -27.85
CA SER A 418 -16.61 -5.81 -29.21
C SER A 418 -17.82 -5.66 -30.10
N ASP A 419 -18.69 -6.67 -30.13
CA ASP A 419 -19.83 -6.73 -31.05
C ASP A 419 -20.84 -5.64 -30.69
N SER A 420 -20.94 -5.29 -29.40
CA SER A 420 -21.79 -4.18 -28.95
C SER A 420 -21.22 -2.82 -29.36
N ARG A 421 -19.90 -2.67 -29.35
CA ARG A 421 -19.22 -1.45 -29.85
C ARG A 421 -19.20 -1.37 -31.37
N GLU A 422 -19.45 -2.48 -32.06
CA GLU A 422 -19.51 -2.51 -33.51
C GLU A 422 -20.94 -2.33 -34.02
N GLN A 423 -21.88 -3.20 -33.64
CA GLN A 423 -23.20 -3.24 -34.25
C GLN A 423 -24.15 -2.14 -33.74
N VAL A 424 -24.05 -1.73 -32.46
CA VAL A 424 -24.96 -0.70 -31.92
C VAL A 424 -24.72 0.67 -32.59
N PRO A 425 -23.47 1.13 -32.81
CA PRO A 425 -23.22 2.32 -33.64
C PRO A 425 -23.81 2.22 -35.05
N LYS A 426 -23.76 1.05 -35.70
CA LYS A 426 -24.35 0.85 -37.04
C LYS A 426 -25.87 1.09 -37.01
N LEU A 427 -26.58 0.47 -36.05
CA LEU A 427 -28.03 0.68 -35.88
C LEU A 427 -28.37 2.18 -35.72
N LEU A 428 -27.62 2.89 -34.88
CA LEU A 428 -27.83 4.31 -34.65
C LEU A 428 -27.55 5.13 -35.93
N LYS A 429 -26.52 4.77 -36.69
CA LYS A 429 -26.20 5.44 -37.97
C LYS A 429 -27.27 5.18 -39.03
N ILE A 430 -27.80 3.97 -39.12
CA ILE A 430 -28.92 3.63 -40.01
C ILE A 430 -30.13 4.52 -39.69
N HIS A 431 -30.51 4.61 -38.41
CA HIS A 431 -31.61 5.45 -37.97
C HIS A 431 -31.36 6.94 -38.25
N GLU A 432 -30.15 7.44 -38.00
CA GLU A 432 -29.71 8.81 -38.31
C GLU A 432 -29.84 9.13 -39.81
N VAL A 433 -29.35 8.25 -40.69
CA VAL A 433 -29.36 8.45 -42.15
C VAL A 433 -30.77 8.35 -42.74
N LEU A 434 -31.64 7.51 -42.16
CA LEU A 434 -33.05 7.45 -42.55
C LEU A 434 -33.82 8.71 -42.09
N GLY A 435 -33.41 9.33 -40.99
CA GLY A 435 -34.02 10.55 -40.45
C GLY A 435 -35.53 10.38 -40.23
N GLN A 436 -36.32 11.34 -40.72
CA GLN A 436 -37.79 11.33 -40.61
C GLN A 436 -38.45 10.12 -41.32
N GLN A 437 -37.75 9.49 -42.26
CA GLN A 437 -38.22 8.31 -42.98
C GLN A 437 -37.88 7.00 -42.25
N SER A 438 -37.27 7.05 -41.06
CA SER A 438 -36.95 5.83 -40.32
C SER A 438 -38.23 5.11 -39.89
N PRO A 439 -38.33 3.78 -40.09
CA PRO A 439 -39.42 2.99 -39.53
C PRO A 439 -39.31 2.83 -38.02
N PHE A 440 -38.13 3.07 -37.45
CA PHE A 440 -37.87 2.95 -36.02
C PHE A 440 -38.18 4.26 -35.32
N SER A 441 -39.25 4.32 -34.53
CA SER A 441 -39.66 5.53 -33.81
C SER A 441 -38.81 5.77 -32.56
N GLN A 442 -38.36 4.69 -31.92
CA GLN A 442 -37.52 4.76 -30.73
C GLN A 442 -36.49 3.63 -30.73
N ILE A 443 -35.27 3.97 -30.32
CA ILE A 443 -34.20 3.02 -30.02
C ILE A 443 -33.85 3.17 -28.54
N THR A 444 -34.06 2.10 -27.77
CA THR A 444 -33.75 2.07 -26.33
C THR A 444 -32.52 1.22 -26.08
N LEU A 445 -31.49 1.79 -25.44
CA LEU A 445 -30.26 1.08 -25.11
C LEU A 445 -30.26 0.68 -23.64
N LEU A 446 -29.96 -0.59 -23.37
CA LEU A 446 -29.88 -1.17 -22.04
C LEU A 446 -28.51 -1.83 -21.86
N GLY A 447 -27.74 -1.32 -20.92
CA GLY A 447 -26.49 -1.93 -20.47
C GLY A 447 -26.79 -3.16 -19.63
N VAL A 448 -26.18 -4.29 -19.98
CA VAL A 448 -26.32 -5.53 -19.20
C VAL A 448 -25.05 -5.80 -18.40
N ASP A 449 -24.92 -6.94 -17.74
CA ASP A 449 -23.68 -7.37 -17.10
C ASP A 449 -22.90 -8.42 -17.87
N ARG A 450 -21.64 -8.66 -17.48
CA ARG A 450 -20.82 -9.71 -18.10
C ARG A 450 -21.46 -11.10 -18.00
N GLY A 451 -22.23 -11.35 -16.93
CA GLY A 451 -23.00 -12.57 -16.77
C GLY A 451 -24.30 -12.58 -17.57
N LYS A 452 -24.74 -11.43 -18.10
CA LYS A 452 -26.02 -11.21 -18.79
C LYS A 452 -27.25 -11.59 -17.94
N LYS A 453 -27.09 -11.56 -16.61
CA LYS A 453 -28.08 -11.96 -15.60
C LYS A 453 -28.86 -10.78 -15.02
N VAL A 454 -28.37 -9.56 -15.21
CA VAL A 454 -28.92 -8.35 -14.58
C VAL A 454 -29.54 -7.44 -15.64
N VAL A 455 -30.59 -7.92 -16.30
CA VAL A 455 -31.48 -7.07 -17.09
C VAL A 455 -32.81 -7.04 -16.35
N PRO A 456 -33.28 -5.89 -15.85
CA PRO A 456 -34.59 -5.81 -15.24
C PRO A 456 -35.63 -6.30 -16.24
N GLN A 457 -36.37 -7.35 -15.91
CA GLN A 457 -37.37 -7.95 -16.81
C GLN A 457 -38.45 -6.93 -17.23
N ALA A 458 -38.70 -5.93 -16.38
CA ALA A 458 -39.55 -4.78 -16.69
C ALA A 458 -39.03 -3.91 -17.86
N LEU A 459 -37.72 -3.87 -18.09
CA LEU A 459 -37.10 -3.09 -19.17
C LEU A 459 -36.81 -3.94 -20.42
N PHE A 460 -36.70 -5.26 -20.27
CA PHE A 460 -36.46 -6.19 -21.38
C PHE A 460 -37.33 -7.45 -21.22
N PRO A 461 -38.63 -7.39 -21.58
CA PRO A 461 -39.58 -8.49 -21.38
C PRO A 461 -39.52 -9.60 -22.46
N PHE A 462 -38.43 -9.68 -23.23
CA PHE A 462 -38.31 -10.52 -24.45
C PHE A 462 -37.59 -11.86 -24.22
N GLY A 463 -37.51 -12.31 -22.96
CA GLY A 463 -36.77 -13.51 -22.57
C GLY A 463 -35.29 -13.24 -22.24
N PRO A 464 -34.50 -14.32 -22.01
CA PRO A 464 -33.12 -14.20 -21.55
C PRO A 464 -32.19 -13.62 -22.63
N VAL A 465 -31.23 -12.80 -22.20
CA VAL A 465 -30.17 -12.28 -23.07
C VAL A 465 -28.96 -13.20 -22.97
N GLU A 466 -28.80 -14.12 -23.91
CA GLU A 466 -27.67 -15.06 -23.92
C GLU A 466 -26.42 -14.46 -24.56
N ARG A 467 -26.59 -13.51 -25.48
CA ARG A 467 -25.54 -12.93 -26.34
C ARG A 467 -25.78 -11.43 -26.51
N VAL A 468 -24.72 -10.64 -26.68
CA VAL A 468 -24.82 -9.17 -26.75
C VAL A 468 -24.02 -8.62 -27.93
N PRO A 469 -24.54 -7.63 -28.67
CA PRO A 469 -25.82 -6.99 -28.47
C PRO A 469 -26.97 -7.91 -28.92
N THR A 470 -28.09 -7.89 -28.20
CA THR A 470 -29.36 -8.43 -28.70
C THR A 470 -30.26 -7.24 -29.01
N MET A 471 -30.58 -7.05 -30.29
CA MET A 471 -31.44 -5.98 -30.79
C MET A 471 -32.81 -6.57 -31.09
N VAL A 472 -33.82 -6.24 -30.28
CA VAL A 472 -35.20 -6.72 -30.47
C VAL A 472 -36.00 -5.66 -31.19
N VAL A 473 -36.54 -5.98 -32.35
CA VAL A 473 -37.50 -5.16 -33.08
C VAL A 473 -38.90 -5.47 -32.56
N THR A 474 -39.66 -4.44 -32.28
CA THR A 474 -40.99 -4.55 -31.68
C THR A 474 -42.05 -3.78 -32.47
N PHE A 475 -43.25 -4.34 -32.51
CA PHE A 475 -44.44 -3.74 -33.08
C PHE A 475 -45.59 -3.84 -32.07
N GLY A 476 -46.23 -2.72 -31.72
CA GLY A 476 -47.25 -2.70 -30.66
C GLY A 476 -46.75 -3.17 -29.28
N GLY A 477 -45.43 -3.14 -29.04
CA GLY A 477 -44.79 -3.63 -27.82
C GLY A 477 -44.47 -5.13 -27.80
N ALA A 478 -44.92 -5.89 -28.79
CA ALA A 478 -44.55 -7.29 -28.98
C ALA A 478 -43.29 -7.41 -29.84
N GLU A 479 -42.47 -8.41 -29.56
CA GLU A 479 -41.33 -8.75 -30.41
C GLU A 479 -41.81 -9.32 -31.75
N VAL A 480 -41.20 -8.83 -32.83
CA VAL A 480 -41.44 -9.33 -34.19
C VAL A 480 -40.20 -9.93 -34.85
N GLY A 481 -39.02 -9.69 -34.27
CA GLY A 481 -37.77 -10.28 -34.69
C GLY A 481 -36.59 -9.68 -33.92
N ARG A 482 -35.44 -10.32 -34.00
CA ARG A 482 -34.23 -9.84 -33.32
C ARG A 482 -32.95 -10.14 -34.11
N VAL A 483 -31.93 -9.31 -33.89
CA VAL A 483 -30.55 -9.54 -34.32
C VAL A 483 -29.69 -9.82 -33.09
N VAL A 484 -28.85 -10.83 -33.13
CA VAL A 484 -28.09 -11.31 -31.96
C VAL A 484 -26.60 -11.38 -32.28
N GLU A 485 -25.78 -10.65 -31.52
CA GLU A 485 -24.33 -10.43 -31.70
C GLU A 485 -23.97 -9.73 -33.01
N THR A 486 -24.11 -10.44 -34.12
CA THR A 486 -23.78 -9.97 -35.47
C THR A 486 -24.94 -10.28 -36.41
N PRO A 487 -25.13 -9.48 -37.47
CA PRO A 487 -26.10 -9.80 -38.50
C PRO A 487 -25.88 -11.21 -39.08
N LEU A 488 -26.97 -11.91 -39.40
CA LEU A 488 -26.93 -13.18 -40.12
C LEU A 488 -26.67 -12.95 -41.61
N SER A 489 -27.17 -11.85 -42.14
CA SER A 489 -26.89 -11.37 -43.49
C SER A 489 -25.58 -10.56 -43.54
N PRO A 490 -25.04 -10.23 -44.73
CA PRO A 490 -23.84 -9.41 -44.86
C PRO A 490 -23.90 -8.04 -44.18
N THR A 491 -25.11 -7.48 -44.02
CA THR A 491 -25.33 -6.16 -43.41
C THR A 491 -26.45 -6.18 -42.37
N LEU A 492 -26.40 -5.23 -41.42
CA LEU A 492 -27.43 -5.11 -40.38
C LEU A 492 -28.76 -4.63 -40.97
N GLU A 493 -28.70 -3.77 -41.98
CA GLU A 493 -29.83 -3.22 -42.71
C GLU A 493 -30.65 -4.33 -43.36
N GLU A 494 -29.98 -5.32 -43.95
CA GLU A 494 -30.63 -6.47 -44.56
C GLU A 494 -31.41 -7.29 -43.52
N ASP A 495 -30.80 -7.63 -42.39
CA ASP A 495 -31.47 -8.34 -41.30
C ASP A 495 -32.70 -7.56 -40.81
N LEU A 496 -32.56 -6.24 -40.64
CA LEU A 496 -33.68 -5.39 -40.26
C LEU A 496 -34.80 -5.42 -41.31
N VAL A 497 -34.46 -5.34 -42.60
CA VAL A 497 -35.43 -5.45 -43.70
C VAL A 497 -36.12 -6.82 -43.69
N ARG A 498 -35.38 -7.90 -43.49
CA ARG A 498 -35.91 -9.27 -43.41
C ARG A 498 -36.85 -9.46 -42.22
N ILE A 499 -36.59 -8.81 -41.09
CA ILE A 499 -37.50 -8.81 -39.93
C ILE A 499 -38.82 -8.08 -40.26
N LEU A 500 -38.75 -6.97 -40.99
CA LEU A 500 -39.94 -6.17 -41.33
C LEU A 500 -40.73 -6.74 -42.53
N ALA A 501 -40.08 -7.46 -43.44
CA ALA A 501 -40.67 -7.89 -44.70
C ALA A 501 -42.01 -8.67 -44.54
N PRO A 502 -42.16 -9.64 -43.62
CA PRO A 502 -43.43 -10.33 -43.42
C PRO A 502 -44.58 -9.43 -42.94
N LEU A 503 -44.25 -8.35 -42.23
CA LEU A 503 -45.22 -7.40 -41.65
C LEU A 503 -45.61 -6.32 -42.66
N GLU A 504 -44.67 -5.92 -43.51
CA GLU A 504 -44.86 -4.90 -44.55
C GLU A 504 -45.30 -5.51 -45.90
N GLY A 505 -45.33 -6.84 -46.02
CA GLY A 505 -45.69 -7.54 -47.26
C GLY A 505 -44.66 -7.39 -48.38
N TRP A 506 -43.37 -7.36 -48.03
CA TRP A 506 -42.29 -7.19 -49.01
C TRP A 506 -41.80 -8.53 -49.58
N GLU A 507 -41.68 -8.60 -50.90
CA GLU A 507 -40.96 -9.66 -51.60
C GLU A 507 -39.51 -9.24 -51.80
N LEU A 508 -38.61 -9.86 -51.03
CA LEU A 508 -37.17 -9.57 -51.09
C LEU A 508 -36.48 -10.42 -52.17
N PRO A 509 -35.37 -9.95 -52.77
CA PRO A 509 -34.58 -10.73 -53.70
C PRO A 509 -34.05 -12.02 -53.05
N GLU A 510 -34.11 -13.16 -53.76
CA GLU A 510 -33.46 -14.41 -53.32
C GLU A 510 -31.93 -14.27 -53.29
N GLU A 511 -31.28 -14.94 -52.33
CA GLU A 511 -29.84 -14.84 -52.06
C GLU A 511 -29.00 -15.19 -53.30
N GLY A 512 -28.28 -14.20 -53.85
CA GLY A 512 -27.08 -14.46 -54.63
C GLY A 512 -25.93 -14.73 -53.67
N HIS A 513 -25.47 -15.98 -53.56
CA HIS A 513 -24.23 -16.31 -52.88
C HIS A 513 -23.09 -15.43 -53.42
N HIS A 514 -22.55 -14.56 -52.57
CA HIS A 514 -21.29 -13.85 -52.79
C HIS A 514 -20.27 -14.24 -51.75
#